data_AF-A0A941B8I4-F1
#
_entry.id   AF-A0A941B8I4-F1
#
_cell.length_a   1.000
_cell.length_b   1.000
_cell.length_c   1.000
_cell.angle_alpha   90.00
_cell.angle_beta   90.00
_cell.angle_gamma   90.00
#
_symmetry.space_group_name_H-M   'P 1'
#
loop_
_entity.id
_entity.type
_entity.pdbx_description
1 polymer ?
#
loop_
_entity_poly.entity_id
_entity_poly.type
_entity_poly.pdbx_seq_one_letter_code
_entity_poly.pdbx_strand_id
1 'polypeptide(L)'
;MIDLVLYGPSGPQPLGLPAPVRVELRNTGGHHLWIAGVLDGSENGLRFPRYRPTITRAGEGEGEGEGDVGGGGEDAGSAGSGAVVASPAPAEDPLVGPLRPADLRTLAPGESWDPTSGPGCLPLMTFAHFAPRRPGRYRYTLTLDTDAARLEDWLGGFGVPVGSAREDLLALVARVPRTSVVADPVEVDFR
;
A
#
# COMPACT_ATOMS: atom_id res chain seq x y z
N MET A 1 -2.93 4.83 -17.44
CA MET A 1 -2.33 5.31 -16.20
C MET A 1 -2.93 4.47 -15.08
N ILE A 2 -2.15 4.14 -14.07
CA ILE A 2 -2.65 3.46 -12.87
C ILE A 2 -3.03 4.55 -11.87
N ASP A 3 -4.20 4.42 -11.28
CA ASP A 3 -4.63 5.19 -10.12
C ASP A 3 -4.88 4.23 -8.95
N LEU A 4 -4.58 4.68 -7.73
CA LEU A 4 -4.68 3.89 -6.51
C LEU A 4 -5.54 4.66 -5.51
N VAL A 5 -6.60 4.02 -5.03
CA VAL A 5 -7.62 4.68 -4.20
C VAL A 5 -7.81 3.92 -2.89
N LEU A 6 -7.90 4.68 -1.80
CA LEU A 6 -8.32 4.17 -0.49
C LEU A 6 -9.74 4.63 -0.18
N TYR A 7 -10.51 3.73 0.42
CA TYR A 7 -11.84 4.02 0.93
C TYR A 7 -11.91 3.74 2.41
N GLY A 8 -12.28 4.77 3.18
CA GLY A 8 -12.54 4.63 4.60
C GLY A 8 -13.92 4.10 4.93
N PRO A 9 -14.12 3.62 6.17
CA PRO A 9 -15.44 3.37 6.71
C PRO A 9 -16.27 4.65 6.81
N SER A 10 -17.60 4.48 6.86
CA SER A 10 -18.52 5.54 7.23
C SER A 10 -18.56 5.72 8.74
N GLY A 11 -18.22 6.91 9.22
CA GLY A 11 -18.33 7.29 10.62
C GLY A 11 -17.31 6.61 11.54
N PRO A 12 -17.40 6.88 12.85
CA PRO A 12 -16.38 6.43 13.80
C PRO A 12 -16.36 4.92 13.99
N GLN A 13 -15.17 4.39 14.21
CA GLN A 13 -14.91 2.96 14.37
C GLN A 13 -14.69 2.58 15.84
N PRO A 14 -15.09 1.37 16.24
CA PRO A 14 -14.85 0.90 17.59
C PRO A 14 -13.36 0.67 17.84
N LEU A 15 -12.91 0.98 19.06
CA LEU A 15 -11.57 0.60 19.52
C LEU A 15 -11.38 -0.91 19.57
N GLY A 16 -10.12 -1.33 19.41
CA GLY A 16 -9.72 -2.74 19.50
C GLY A 16 -10.10 -3.59 18.28
N LEU A 17 -10.68 -3.00 17.24
CA LEU A 17 -10.99 -3.66 15.96
C LEU A 17 -10.32 -2.92 14.79
N PRO A 18 -9.91 -3.64 13.74
CA PRO A 18 -9.47 -3.02 12.50
C PRO A 18 -10.60 -2.24 11.81
N ALA A 19 -10.25 -1.10 11.22
CA ALA A 19 -11.17 -0.36 10.35
C ALA A 19 -11.28 -1.05 8.98
N PRO A 20 -12.47 -1.11 8.37
CA PRO A 20 -12.65 -1.70 7.05
C PRO A 20 -12.22 -0.72 5.94
N VAL A 21 -10.91 -0.43 5.88
CA VAL A 21 -10.29 0.35 4.82
C VAL A 21 -10.15 -0.52 3.57
N ARG A 22 -10.72 -0.09 2.45
CA ARG A 22 -10.66 -0.82 1.18
C ARG A 22 -9.69 -0.15 0.21
N VAL A 23 -9.14 -0.94 -0.69
CA VAL A 23 -8.20 -0.49 -1.73
C VAL A 23 -8.79 -0.76 -3.10
N GLU A 24 -8.54 0.13 -4.04
CA GLU A 24 -8.90 -0.07 -5.44
C GLU A 24 -7.76 0.41 -6.34
N LEU A 25 -7.37 -0.44 -7.29
CA LEU A 25 -6.55 -0.07 -8.43
C LEU A 25 -7.45 0.18 -9.63
N ARG A 26 -7.17 1.28 -10.33
CA ARG A 26 -7.93 1.70 -11.49
C ARG A 26 -7.04 1.89 -12.70
N ASN A 27 -7.50 1.41 -13.85
CA ASN A 27 -6.89 1.79 -15.11
C ASN A 27 -7.58 3.04 -15.67
N THR A 28 -6.98 4.20 -15.44
CA THR A 28 -7.45 5.49 -15.95
C THR A 28 -6.87 5.83 -17.34
N GLY A 29 -6.10 4.91 -17.94
CA GLY A 29 -5.55 5.08 -19.29
C GLY A 29 -6.48 4.61 -20.40
N GLY A 30 -6.07 4.88 -21.64
CA GLY A 30 -6.78 4.43 -22.85
C GLY A 30 -6.38 3.03 -23.36
N HIS A 31 -5.53 2.29 -22.64
CA HIS A 31 -5.04 0.98 -23.07
C HIS A 31 -5.15 -0.05 -21.93
N HIS A 32 -5.22 -1.33 -22.28
CA HIS A 32 -5.10 -2.42 -21.33
C HIS A 32 -3.74 -2.35 -20.61
N LEU A 33 -3.72 -2.63 -19.31
CA LEU A 33 -2.48 -2.71 -18.53
C LEU A 33 -2.38 -4.03 -17.78
N TRP A 34 -1.16 -4.49 -17.53
CA TRP A 34 -0.88 -5.63 -16.67
C TRP A 34 -0.53 -5.17 -15.27
N ILE A 35 -1.00 -5.89 -14.26
CA ILE A 35 -0.69 -5.60 -12.85
C ILE A 35 -0.84 -6.86 -12.00
N ALA A 36 -0.13 -6.90 -10.87
CA ALA A 36 -0.32 -7.89 -9.82
C ALA A 36 -0.92 -7.25 -8.56
N GLY A 37 -1.64 -8.04 -7.79
CA GLY A 37 -2.20 -7.61 -6.50
C GLY A 37 -1.13 -7.57 -5.41
N VAL A 38 -1.57 -7.53 -4.16
CA VAL A 38 -0.70 -7.70 -3.00
C VAL A 38 -0.32 -9.17 -2.94
N LEU A 39 0.97 -9.44 -3.12
CA LEU A 39 1.50 -10.80 -3.04
C LEU A 39 2.29 -10.97 -1.73
N ASP A 40 2.61 -12.21 -1.38
CA ASP A 40 3.55 -12.48 -0.28
C ASP A 40 4.85 -11.68 -0.50
N GLY A 41 5.42 -11.03 0.52
CA GLY A 41 6.60 -10.18 0.35
C GLY A 41 6.40 -8.83 -0.39
N SER A 42 5.20 -8.51 -0.90
CA SER A 42 4.90 -7.19 -1.48
C SER A 42 4.90 -6.09 -0.43
N GLU A 43 4.42 -6.40 0.78
CA GLU A 43 4.21 -5.40 1.82
C GLU A 43 5.48 -5.05 2.59
N ASN A 44 6.31 -6.05 2.87
CA ASN A 44 7.59 -5.90 3.59
C ASN A 44 8.76 -5.52 2.66
N GLY A 45 8.50 -5.36 1.36
CA GLY A 45 9.49 -4.88 0.38
C GLY A 45 10.41 -5.95 -0.20
N LEU A 46 10.21 -7.24 0.09
CA LEU A 46 11.01 -8.35 -0.44
C LEU A 46 10.82 -8.58 -1.94
N ARG A 47 9.68 -8.20 -2.50
CA ARG A 47 9.46 -8.24 -3.95
C ARG A 47 8.59 -7.10 -4.47
N PHE A 48 8.55 -6.99 -5.79
CA PHE A 48 7.57 -6.16 -6.49
C PHE A 48 6.32 -6.97 -6.88
N PRO A 49 5.15 -6.32 -7.00
CA PRO A 49 4.89 -4.91 -6.70
C PRO A 49 5.00 -4.65 -5.19
N ARG A 50 5.47 -3.47 -4.80
CA ARG A 50 5.57 -3.07 -3.39
C ARG A 50 4.34 -2.27 -2.99
N TYR A 51 3.59 -2.77 -2.02
CA TYR A 51 2.49 -2.04 -1.40
C TYR A 51 2.94 -1.58 -0.03
N ARG A 52 3.05 -0.27 0.20
CA ARG A 52 3.59 0.30 1.44
C ARG A 52 2.46 0.98 2.22
N PRO A 53 1.63 0.23 2.96
CA PRO A 53 0.66 0.82 3.86
C PRO A 53 1.38 1.54 5.02
N THR A 54 0.81 2.62 5.52
CA THR A 54 1.29 3.27 6.75
C THR A 54 0.11 3.88 7.46
N ILE A 55 0.13 3.80 8.79
CA ILE A 55 -0.88 4.42 9.65
C ILE A 55 -0.17 5.37 10.60
N THR A 56 -0.62 6.61 10.59
CA THR A 56 -0.14 7.66 11.50
C THR A 56 -1.26 8.08 12.44
N ARG A 57 -0.94 8.38 13.70
CA ARG A 57 -1.87 8.99 14.64
C ARG A 57 -1.61 10.49 14.66
N ALA A 58 -2.65 11.30 14.49
CA ALA A 58 -2.52 12.74 14.71
C ALA A 58 -2.06 12.97 16.16
N GLY A 59 -1.00 13.75 16.36
CA GLY A 59 -0.58 14.13 17.71
C GLY A 59 -1.73 14.85 18.41
N GLU A 60 -1.99 14.50 19.67
CA GLU A 60 -2.68 15.43 20.57
C GLU A 60 -1.73 16.62 20.69
N GLY A 61 -2.15 17.81 20.25
CA GLY A 61 -1.37 19.02 20.43
C GLY A 61 -0.91 19.09 21.88
N GLU A 62 0.39 19.23 22.08
CA GLU A 62 0.99 19.40 23.39
C GLU A 62 0.21 20.50 24.14
N GLY A 63 -0.21 20.17 25.36
CA GLY A 63 -0.96 21.09 26.20
C GLY A 63 -0.19 22.41 26.39
N GLU A 64 -0.96 23.50 26.34
CA GLU A 64 -0.73 24.80 26.98
C GLU A 64 0.64 24.95 27.67
N GLY A 65 1.65 25.32 26.87
CA GLY A 65 2.86 25.98 27.35
C GLY A 65 2.66 27.49 27.19
N GLU A 66 2.16 28.14 28.23
CA GLU A 66 2.12 29.59 28.34
C GLU A 66 3.56 30.12 28.46
N GLY A 67 4.05 30.86 27.45
CA GLY A 67 5.41 31.42 27.47
C GLY A 67 5.95 32.03 26.17
N ASP A 68 5.41 33.19 25.81
CA ASP A 68 6.07 34.36 25.19
C ASP A 68 6.77 34.29 23.79
N VAL A 69 6.09 34.94 22.84
CA VAL A 69 6.48 35.77 21.67
C VAL A 69 7.85 35.59 20.98
N GLY A 70 7.78 35.36 19.65
CA GLY A 70 8.74 35.99 18.72
C GLY A 70 8.83 35.40 17.30
N GLY A 71 8.37 36.17 16.30
CA GLY A 71 8.99 36.18 14.96
C GLY A 71 8.25 35.44 13.84
N GLY A 72 7.80 36.18 12.84
CA GLY A 72 7.13 35.67 11.64
C GLY A 72 8.05 34.93 10.66
N GLY A 73 7.44 34.05 9.88
CA GLY A 73 8.05 33.31 8.78
C GLY A 73 6.95 32.61 7.99
N GLU A 74 6.97 32.79 6.68
CA GLU A 74 5.89 32.53 5.74
C GLU A 74 5.55 31.04 5.53
N ASP A 75 4.30 30.83 5.10
CA ASP A 75 3.67 29.60 4.63
C ASP A 75 4.60 28.54 4.02
N ALA A 76 4.70 27.40 4.71
CA ALA A 76 4.78 26.10 4.08
C ALA A 76 3.78 25.19 4.80
N GLY A 77 2.76 24.73 4.08
CA GLY A 77 1.68 23.89 4.61
C GLY A 77 2.24 22.68 5.37
N SER A 78 2.21 22.78 6.69
CA SER A 78 2.56 21.70 7.61
C SER A 78 1.46 20.63 7.51
N ALA A 79 1.66 19.67 6.61
CA ALA A 79 0.96 18.41 6.66
C ALA A 79 1.33 17.76 8.01
N GLY A 80 0.48 17.92 9.01
CA GLY A 80 0.75 17.53 10.40
C GLY A 80 1.38 16.14 10.49
N SER A 81 2.64 16.11 10.91
CA SER A 81 3.46 14.91 11.10
C SER A 81 2.93 14.11 12.29
N GLY A 82 1.86 13.34 12.08
CA GLY A 82 1.43 12.33 13.04
C GLY A 82 2.50 11.25 13.22
N ALA A 83 2.60 10.68 14.43
CA ALA A 83 3.54 9.59 14.69
C ALA A 83 3.10 8.33 13.92
N VAL A 84 4.04 7.68 13.22
CA VAL A 84 3.77 6.37 12.60
C VAL A 84 3.51 5.35 13.70
N VAL A 85 2.30 4.79 13.71
CA VAL A 85 1.86 3.81 14.71
C VAL A 85 1.72 2.41 14.13
N ALA A 86 1.69 2.28 12.80
CA ALA A 86 1.80 1.01 12.12
C ALA A 86 2.44 1.18 10.74
N SER A 87 3.30 0.24 10.41
CA SER A 87 3.94 0.05 9.11
C SER A 87 4.18 -1.44 8.91
N PRO A 88 4.50 -1.89 7.69
CA PRO A 88 4.86 -3.28 7.44
C PRO A 88 5.96 -3.73 8.40
N ALA A 89 5.82 -4.94 8.92
CA ALA A 89 6.90 -5.56 9.67
C ALA A 89 8.14 -5.71 8.77
N PRO A 90 9.35 -5.63 9.32
CA PRO A 90 10.55 -5.99 8.60
C PRO A 90 10.41 -7.39 8.00
N ALA A 91 11.05 -7.61 6.86
CA ALA A 91 11.17 -8.93 6.28
C ALA A 91 11.97 -9.86 7.20
N GLU A 92 11.33 -10.89 7.74
CA GLU A 92 12.01 -11.89 8.60
C GLU A 92 12.40 -13.16 7.83
N ASP A 93 11.67 -13.50 6.76
CA ASP A 93 11.87 -14.73 5.97
C ASP A 93 12.04 -14.41 4.48
N PRO A 94 13.16 -14.76 3.83
CA PRO A 94 13.34 -14.60 2.38
C PRO A 94 12.56 -15.62 1.54
N LEU A 95 11.86 -16.59 2.13
CA LEU A 95 11.08 -17.62 1.45
C LEU A 95 9.76 -17.11 0.86
N VAL A 96 9.80 -15.97 0.18
CA VAL A 96 8.67 -15.44 -0.57
C VAL A 96 8.33 -16.40 -1.71
N GLY A 97 7.08 -16.86 -1.73
CA GLY A 97 6.60 -17.79 -2.76
C GLY A 97 6.75 -17.24 -4.18
N PRO A 98 6.81 -18.11 -5.21
CA PRO A 98 7.12 -17.67 -6.57
C PRO A 98 5.98 -16.84 -7.15
N LEU A 99 6.30 -15.82 -7.94
CA LEU A 99 5.33 -15.19 -8.82
C LEU A 99 4.85 -16.21 -9.87
N ARG A 100 3.54 -16.27 -10.09
CA ARG A 100 2.91 -17.13 -11.10
C ARG A 100 2.28 -16.25 -12.18
N PRO A 101 2.16 -16.77 -13.42
CA PRO A 101 1.42 -16.06 -14.46
C PRO A 101 -0.02 -15.70 -14.06
N ALA A 102 -0.67 -16.52 -13.23
CA ALA A 102 -2.02 -16.29 -12.74
C ALA A 102 -2.14 -15.14 -11.73
N ASP A 103 -1.02 -14.70 -11.13
CA ASP A 103 -0.99 -13.57 -10.20
C ASP A 103 -0.99 -12.22 -10.97
N LEU A 104 -0.68 -12.27 -12.26
CA LEU A 104 -0.71 -11.13 -13.17
C LEU A 104 -2.06 -11.10 -13.89
N ARG A 105 -2.76 -9.97 -13.79
CA ARG A 105 -4.02 -9.74 -14.49
C ARG A 105 -3.91 -8.59 -15.46
N THR A 106 -4.78 -8.62 -16.46
CA THR A 106 -5.04 -7.45 -17.30
C THR A 106 -6.17 -6.61 -16.70
N LEU A 107 -6.05 -5.29 -16.73
CA LEU A 107 -7.13 -4.33 -16.49
C LEU A 107 -7.42 -3.57 -17.78
N ALA A 108 -8.67 -3.64 -18.25
CA ALA A 108 -9.16 -2.87 -19.38
C ALA A 108 -9.25 -1.36 -19.04
N PRO A 109 -9.28 -0.46 -20.04
CA PRO A 109 -9.55 0.96 -19.82
C PRO A 109 -10.84 1.17 -19.02
N GLY A 110 -10.75 1.95 -17.93
CA GLY A 110 -11.87 2.22 -17.02
C GLY A 110 -12.20 1.08 -16.04
N GLU A 111 -11.52 -0.06 -16.13
CA GLU A 111 -11.70 -1.15 -15.17
C GLU A 111 -11.03 -0.83 -13.83
N SER A 112 -11.65 -1.28 -12.76
CA SER A 112 -11.09 -1.24 -11.43
C SER A 112 -11.15 -2.58 -10.72
N TRP A 113 -10.27 -2.76 -9.75
CA TRP A 113 -10.10 -4.00 -9.03
C TRP A 113 -9.47 -3.78 -7.66
N ASP A 114 -9.88 -4.56 -6.67
CA ASP A 114 -9.26 -4.59 -5.35
C ASP A 114 -8.02 -5.51 -5.36
N PRO A 115 -6.79 -4.96 -5.24
CA PRO A 115 -5.56 -5.76 -5.29
C PRO A 115 -5.36 -6.66 -4.07
N THR A 116 -6.22 -6.57 -3.06
CA THR A 116 -6.14 -7.36 -1.83
C THR A 116 -7.06 -8.60 -1.87
N SER A 117 -7.84 -8.76 -2.94
CA SER A 117 -8.81 -9.85 -3.08
C SER A 117 -8.71 -10.61 -4.40
N GLY A 118 -8.91 -11.92 -4.30
CA GLY A 118 -8.86 -12.86 -5.42
C GLY A 118 -7.77 -13.92 -5.27
N PRO A 119 -7.70 -14.89 -6.20
CA PRO A 119 -6.67 -15.92 -6.18
C PRO A 119 -5.26 -15.33 -6.17
N GLY A 120 -4.40 -15.81 -5.27
CA GLY A 120 -3.01 -15.37 -5.16
C GLY A 120 -2.79 -14.02 -4.47
N CYS A 121 -3.85 -13.23 -4.24
CA CYS A 121 -3.76 -11.94 -3.56
C CYS A 121 -3.93 -12.10 -2.04
N LEU A 122 -3.19 -11.30 -1.28
CA LEU A 122 -3.21 -11.25 0.18
C LEU A 122 -3.80 -9.93 0.67
N PRO A 123 -4.38 -9.86 1.88
CA PRO A 123 -4.73 -8.59 2.47
C PRO A 123 -3.48 -7.75 2.79
N LEU A 124 -3.64 -6.42 2.87
CA LEU A 124 -2.63 -5.55 3.48
C LEU A 124 -2.63 -5.79 4.99
N MET A 125 -1.68 -6.56 5.48
CA MET A 125 -1.61 -7.03 6.86
C MET A 125 -1.53 -5.88 7.85
N THR A 126 -0.81 -4.80 7.52
CA THR A 126 -0.76 -3.58 8.34
C THR A 126 -2.16 -3.01 8.57
N PHE A 127 -2.99 -2.92 7.52
CA PHE A 127 -4.36 -2.40 7.67
C PHE A 127 -5.30 -3.43 8.31
N ALA A 128 -5.20 -4.69 7.90
CA ALA A 128 -6.07 -5.78 8.36
C ALA A 128 -5.88 -6.11 9.86
N HIS A 129 -4.73 -5.81 10.44
CA HIS A 129 -4.41 -6.12 11.84
C HIS A 129 -4.27 -4.89 12.75
N PHE A 130 -4.30 -3.68 12.21
CA PHE A 130 -4.21 -2.49 13.05
C PHE A 130 -5.49 -2.26 13.85
N ALA A 131 -5.42 -2.54 15.15
CA ALA A 131 -6.51 -2.39 16.10
C ALA A 131 -6.11 -1.40 17.21
N PRO A 132 -6.39 -0.09 17.07
CA PRO A 132 -5.95 0.91 18.03
C PRO A 132 -6.70 0.74 19.37
N ARG A 133 -5.98 0.91 20.47
CA ARG A 133 -6.53 0.89 21.84
C ARG A 133 -6.80 2.28 22.42
N ARG A 134 -6.35 3.33 21.72
CA ARG A 134 -6.54 4.72 22.13
C ARG A 134 -7.48 5.41 21.14
N PRO A 135 -8.47 6.18 21.63
CA PRO A 135 -9.33 6.97 20.76
C PRO A 135 -8.52 8.03 19.99
N GLY A 136 -9.13 8.53 18.94
CA GLY A 136 -8.63 9.62 18.13
C GLY A 136 -8.56 9.30 16.65
N ARG A 137 -7.97 10.25 15.92
CA ARG A 137 -7.90 10.21 14.46
C ARG A 137 -6.60 9.55 13.97
N TYR A 138 -6.78 8.57 13.09
CA TYR A 138 -5.69 7.84 12.45
C TYR A 138 -5.77 8.04 10.94
N ARG A 139 -4.63 8.33 10.32
CA ARG A 139 -4.50 8.57 8.90
C ARG A 139 -3.84 7.36 8.25
N TYR A 140 -4.55 6.74 7.31
CA TYR A 140 -4.13 5.60 6.51
C TYR A 140 -3.62 6.10 5.16
N THR A 141 -2.42 5.67 4.78
CA THR A 141 -1.78 6.00 3.50
C THR A 141 -1.30 4.72 2.84
N LEU A 142 -1.35 4.67 1.51
CA LEU A 142 -0.85 3.53 0.74
C LEU A 142 -0.09 4.03 -0.49
N THR A 143 1.10 3.47 -0.69
CA THR A 143 1.88 3.65 -1.91
C THR A 143 1.99 2.32 -2.63
N LEU A 144 1.75 2.32 -3.94
CA LEU A 144 2.11 1.23 -4.85
C LEU A 144 3.36 1.64 -5.63
N ASP A 145 4.36 0.76 -5.64
CA ASP A 145 5.58 0.91 -6.40
C ASP A 145 5.82 -0.35 -7.25
N THR A 146 5.89 -0.17 -8.56
CA THR A 146 6.15 -1.21 -9.57
C THR A 146 7.47 -0.98 -10.31
N ASP A 147 8.25 0.02 -9.92
CA ASP A 147 9.45 0.46 -10.65
C ASP A 147 10.70 -0.35 -10.24
N ALA A 148 10.63 -1.68 -10.40
CA ALA A 148 11.71 -2.58 -10.03
C ALA A 148 12.97 -2.37 -10.87
N ALA A 149 14.14 -2.17 -10.24
CA ALA A 149 15.40 -2.02 -10.97
C ALA A 149 15.71 -3.25 -11.83
N ARG A 150 15.36 -4.45 -11.32
CA ARG A 150 15.49 -5.72 -12.03
C ARG A 150 14.14 -6.42 -12.10
N LEU A 151 13.81 -7.01 -13.24
CA LEU A 151 12.56 -7.77 -13.39
C LEU A 151 12.55 -9.00 -12.47
N GLU A 152 13.71 -9.55 -12.13
CA GLU A 152 13.84 -10.65 -11.17
C GLU A 152 13.33 -10.31 -9.77
N ASP A 153 13.33 -9.03 -9.40
CA ASP A 153 12.87 -8.58 -8.08
C ASP A 153 11.35 -8.79 -7.90
N TRP A 154 10.62 -9.18 -8.95
CA TRP A 154 9.22 -9.59 -8.89
C TRP A 154 9.02 -11.07 -8.53
N LEU A 155 10.02 -11.91 -8.81
CA LEU A 155 9.80 -13.36 -8.89
C LEU A 155 9.62 -14.05 -7.53
N GLY A 156 9.98 -13.40 -6.43
CA GLY A 156 10.10 -14.04 -5.11
C GLY A 156 11.44 -14.77 -4.94
N GLY A 157 11.58 -15.47 -3.81
CA GLY A 157 12.83 -16.15 -3.42
C GLY A 157 12.76 -17.67 -3.43
N PHE A 158 11.55 -18.25 -3.39
CA PHE A 158 11.33 -19.69 -3.25
C PHE A 158 10.53 -20.26 -4.43
N GLY A 159 10.93 -21.44 -4.92
CA GLY A 159 10.19 -22.16 -5.97
C GLY A 159 10.11 -21.44 -7.32
N VAL A 160 11.04 -20.52 -7.59
CA VAL A 160 11.05 -19.71 -8.82
C VAL A 160 11.22 -20.61 -10.05
N PRO A 161 10.42 -20.41 -11.12
CA PRO A 161 10.56 -21.19 -12.35
C PRO A 161 11.94 -21.01 -12.99
N VAL A 162 12.36 -22.02 -13.76
CA VAL A 162 13.65 -22.04 -14.47
C VAL A 162 13.43 -22.25 -15.98
N GLY A 163 14.46 -21.94 -16.78
CA GLY A 163 14.40 -22.08 -18.24
C GLY A 163 13.34 -21.17 -18.88
N SER A 164 12.69 -21.65 -19.95
CA SER A 164 11.73 -20.87 -20.72
C SER A 164 10.55 -20.36 -19.89
N ALA A 165 10.09 -21.12 -18.89
CA ALA A 165 9.01 -20.69 -18.01
C ALA A 165 9.37 -19.41 -17.22
N ARG A 166 10.65 -19.23 -16.89
CA ARG A 166 11.15 -18.01 -16.26
C ARG A 166 11.16 -16.85 -17.25
N GLU A 167 11.63 -17.10 -18.47
CA GLU A 167 11.71 -16.10 -19.53
C GLU A 167 10.32 -15.57 -19.91
N ASP A 168 9.34 -16.47 -20.05
CA ASP A 168 7.94 -16.13 -20.32
C ASP A 168 7.33 -15.28 -19.20
N LEU A 169 7.62 -15.63 -17.93
CA LEU A 169 7.15 -14.87 -16.79
C LEU A 169 7.79 -13.46 -16.73
N LEU A 170 9.10 -13.35 -16.98
CA LEU A 170 9.77 -12.06 -17.06
C LEU A 170 9.24 -11.20 -18.21
N ALA A 171 8.89 -11.82 -19.34
CA ALA A 171 8.24 -11.13 -20.46
C ALA A 171 6.84 -10.60 -20.08
N LEU A 172 6.09 -11.31 -19.24
CA LEU A 172 4.83 -10.79 -18.69
C LEU A 172 5.06 -9.63 -17.72
N VAL A 173 6.02 -9.75 -16.80
CA VAL A 173 6.37 -8.68 -15.85
C VAL A 173 6.81 -7.41 -16.59
N ALA A 174 7.56 -7.54 -17.69
CA ALA A 174 7.99 -6.41 -18.52
C ALA A 174 6.80 -5.60 -19.13
N ARG A 175 5.59 -6.16 -19.14
CA ARG A 175 4.36 -5.47 -19.59
C ARG A 175 3.66 -4.68 -18.49
N VAL A 176 4.07 -4.86 -17.23
CA VAL A 176 3.55 -4.09 -16.11
C VAL A 176 4.11 -2.66 -16.20
N PRO A 177 3.26 -1.62 -16.14
CA PRO A 177 3.75 -0.25 -16.14
C PRO A 177 4.69 0.00 -14.96
N ARG A 178 5.84 0.61 -15.23
CA ARG A 178 6.79 1.07 -14.21
C ARG A 178 6.31 2.40 -13.64
N THR A 179 5.87 2.42 -12.39
CA THR A 179 5.31 3.61 -11.77
C THR A 179 5.38 3.54 -10.25
N SER A 180 5.24 4.71 -9.62
CA SER A 180 4.98 4.82 -8.19
C SER A 180 3.78 5.75 -8.02
N VAL A 181 2.72 5.25 -7.40
CA VAL A 181 1.47 5.99 -7.18
C VAL A 181 1.13 5.96 -5.69
N VAL A 182 0.62 7.09 -5.20
CA VAL A 182 0.21 7.25 -3.80
C VAL A 182 -1.29 7.53 -3.80
N ALA A 183 -2.02 6.79 -2.97
CA ALA A 183 -3.43 7.05 -2.79
C ALA A 183 -3.66 8.32 -1.97
N ASP A 184 -4.80 8.98 -2.22
CA ASP A 184 -5.30 9.97 -1.27
C ASP A 184 -5.49 9.31 0.11
N PRO A 185 -5.03 9.97 1.17
CA PRO A 185 -5.10 9.45 2.53
C PRO A 185 -6.55 9.30 2.99
N VAL A 186 -6.81 8.31 3.83
CA VAL A 186 -8.10 8.16 4.52
C VAL A 186 -7.90 8.45 6.00
N GLU A 187 -8.74 9.33 6.54
CA GLU A 187 -8.81 9.57 7.98
C GLU A 187 -9.91 8.70 8.60
N VAL A 188 -9.57 7.99 9.67
CA VAL A 188 -10.50 7.16 10.44
C VAL A 188 -10.48 7.61 11.89
N ASP A 189 -11.66 7.95 12.41
CA ASP A 189 -11.86 8.28 13.81
C ASP A 189 -12.19 7.00 14.59
N PHE A 190 -11.50 6.78 15.71
CA PHE A 190 -11.77 5.65 16.61
C PHE A 190 -12.25 6.16 17.97
N ARG A 191 -13.35 5.57 18.50
CA ARG A 191 -13.96 5.93 19.79
C ARG A 191 -14.67 4.78 20.47
#